data_AF-A0A8H7PFN3-F1
#
_entry.id   AF-A0A8H7PFN3-F1
#
_cell.length_a   1.000
_cell.length_b   1.000
_cell.length_c   1.000
_cell.angle_alpha   90.00
_cell.angle_beta   90.00
_cell.angle_gamma   90.00
#
_symmetry.space_group_name_H-M   'P 1'
#
loop_
_entity.id
_entity.type
_entity.pdbx_description
1 polymer ?
#
loop_
_entity_poly.entity_id
_entity_poly.type
_entity_poly.pdbx_seq_one_letter_code
_entity_poly.pdbx_strand_id
1 'polypeptide(L)'
;MRINTEDKEIYSILLQKDAYYIVICPGPSDALSEIARQSEFERYPFIADDADLSIAKTLKLNMSNSEMWPSTIHVIPESLSMLPLSIGRGPGNYGIMALLKGIMSERARWERKAFHAIKDCSSQVDRTRRKMKKWQDIMVFRQISNDNKLPSEILYAIMELLPDIRDVIKMREVSLLFNITACEVVISKLRHHSRVLKASVPPREETELDVQESLRQWRKPTPIAHDADLPGLGVLREEVQSAERSSLLVNQWIKSARPTLTI
;
A
#
# COMPACT_ATOMS: atom_id res chain seq x y z
N MET A 1 -1.44 -28.30 -16.62
CA MET A 1 -0.89 -28.17 -15.26
C MET A 1 -2.07 -28.10 -14.29
N ARG A 2 -2.16 -28.98 -13.29
CA ARG A 2 -3.27 -28.98 -12.33
C ARG A 2 -2.92 -28.04 -11.18
N ILE A 3 -3.74 -27.01 -10.94
CA ILE A 3 -3.65 -26.16 -9.75
C ILE A 3 -4.23 -26.96 -8.58
N ASN A 4 -3.49 -27.08 -7.49
CA ASN A 4 -3.95 -27.74 -6.26
C ASN A 4 -5.16 -26.99 -5.67
N THR A 5 -6.08 -27.69 -5.01
CA THR A 5 -7.30 -27.11 -4.42
C THR A 5 -6.99 -25.95 -3.47
N GLU A 6 -5.95 -26.09 -2.64
CA GLU A 6 -5.51 -25.02 -1.72
C GLU A 6 -4.98 -23.78 -2.46
N ASP A 7 -4.23 -23.98 -3.55
CA ASP A 7 -3.72 -22.86 -4.35
C ASP A 7 -4.86 -22.12 -5.07
N LYS A 8 -5.97 -22.82 -5.37
CA LYS A 8 -7.15 -22.18 -5.99
C LYS A 8 -7.79 -21.16 -5.07
N GLU A 9 -7.87 -21.41 -3.77
CA GLU A 9 -8.46 -20.45 -2.82
C GLU A 9 -7.61 -19.18 -2.73
N ILE A 10 -6.29 -19.33 -2.59
CA ILE A 10 -5.36 -18.20 -2.57
C ILE A 10 -5.44 -17.42 -3.89
N TYR A 11 -5.42 -18.10 -5.02
CA TYR A 11 -5.53 -17.45 -6.32
C TYR A 11 -6.87 -16.75 -6.50
N SER A 12 -7.97 -17.34 -6.05
CA SER A 12 -9.30 -16.70 -6.06
C SER A 12 -9.27 -15.36 -5.33
N ILE A 13 -8.72 -15.34 -4.10
CA ILE A 13 -8.60 -14.12 -3.31
C ILE A 13 -7.74 -13.08 -4.03
N LEU A 14 -6.57 -13.47 -4.54
CA LEU A 14 -5.66 -12.56 -5.25
C LEU A 14 -6.30 -11.96 -6.49
N LEU A 15 -6.99 -12.77 -7.30
CA LEU A 15 -7.68 -12.31 -8.50
C LEU A 15 -8.83 -11.34 -8.12
N GLN A 16 -9.51 -11.55 -7.01
CA GLN A 16 -10.64 -10.71 -6.60
C GLN A 16 -10.24 -9.41 -5.90
N LYS A 17 -9.16 -9.42 -5.10
CA LYS A 17 -8.81 -8.32 -4.18
C LYS A 17 -7.59 -7.51 -4.62
N ASP A 18 -6.69 -8.11 -5.39
CA ASP A 18 -5.39 -7.51 -5.71
C ASP A 18 -5.25 -7.13 -7.20
N ALA A 19 -6.29 -7.35 -7.99
CA ALA A 19 -6.32 -6.99 -9.40
C ALA A 19 -7.66 -6.37 -9.81
N TYR A 20 -7.57 -5.40 -10.72
CA TYR A 20 -8.70 -4.86 -11.46
C TYR A 20 -8.50 -5.17 -12.94
N TYR A 21 -9.53 -5.70 -13.59
CA TYR A 21 -9.43 -6.15 -14.97
C TYR A 21 -10.12 -5.18 -15.92
N ILE A 22 -9.56 -5.08 -17.11
CA ILE A 22 -10.20 -4.50 -18.28
C ILE A 22 -10.11 -5.58 -19.35
N VAL A 23 -11.25 -6.00 -19.90
CA VAL A 23 -11.30 -7.04 -20.92
C VAL A 23 -11.43 -6.36 -22.27
N ILE A 24 -10.47 -6.59 -23.16
CA ILE A 24 -10.47 -6.06 -24.52
C ILE A 24 -10.63 -7.24 -25.47
N CYS A 25 -11.64 -7.18 -26.34
CA CYS A 25 -11.91 -8.25 -27.29
C CYS A 25 -12.08 -7.68 -28.70
N PRO A 26 -11.56 -8.37 -29.74
CA PRO A 26 -11.89 -8.05 -31.11
C PRO A 26 -13.36 -8.39 -31.40
N GLY A 27 -14.06 -7.54 -32.15
CA GLY A 27 -15.39 -7.83 -32.67
C GLY A 27 -16.47 -6.79 -32.30
N PRO A 28 -17.73 -7.03 -32.68
CA PRO A 28 -18.80 -6.06 -32.47
C PRO A 28 -19.21 -5.94 -31.00
N SER A 29 -19.55 -4.72 -30.59
CA SER A 29 -19.96 -4.38 -29.22
C SER A 29 -21.13 -5.22 -28.71
N ASP A 30 -22.10 -5.56 -29.58
CA ASP A 30 -23.29 -6.32 -29.20
C ASP A 30 -22.94 -7.76 -28.77
N ALA A 31 -22.05 -8.42 -29.52
CA ALA A 31 -21.58 -9.76 -29.19
C ALA A 31 -20.76 -9.75 -27.90
N LEU A 32 -19.94 -8.72 -27.70
CA LEU A 32 -19.15 -8.56 -26.48
C LEU A 32 -20.02 -8.32 -25.24
N SER A 33 -21.10 -7.54 -25.40
CA SER A 33 -22.06 -7.26 -24.34
C SER A 33 -22.76 -8.54 -23.86
N GLU A 34 -23.12 -9.43 -24.80
CA GLU A 34 -23.70 -10.73 -24.45
C GLU A 34 -22.70 -11.62 -23.71
N ILE A 35 -21.44 -11.66 -24.15
CA ILE A 35 -20.37 -12.39 -23.45
C ILE A 35 -20.16 -11.85 -22.04
N ALA A 36 -20.15 -10.53 -21.86
CA ALA A 36 -19.97 -9.89 -20.56
C ALA A 36 -21.07 -10.32 -19.57
N ARG A 37 -22.34 -10.34 -20.01
CA ARG A 37 -23.50 -10.74 -19.19
C ARG A 37 -23.49 -12.21 -18.81
N GLN A 38 -22.90 -13.07 -19.63
CA GLN A 38 -22.77 -14.50 -19.35
C GLN A 38 -21.54 -14.84 -18.50
N SER A 39 -20.66 -13.87 -18.25
CA SER A 39 -19.40 -14.07 -17.54
C SER A 39 -19.51 -13.69 -16.05
N GLU A 40 -18.68 -14.31 -15.22
CA GLU A 40 -18.46 -13.88 -13.82
C GLU A 40 -17.70 -12.54 -13.71
N PHE A 41 -17.39 -11.92 -14.85
CA PHE A 41 -16.63 -10.67 -14.97
C PHE A 41 -17.51 -9.44 -15.21
N GLU A 42 -18.84 -9.55 -15.05
CA GLU A 42 -19.79 -8.44 -15.30
C GLU A 42 -19.40 -7.13 -14.59
N ARG A 43 -18.73 -7.21 -13.44
CA ARG A 43 -18.25 -6.04 -12.68
C ARG A 43 -17.09 -5.28 -13.33
N TYR A 44 -16.46 -5.83 -14.37
CA TYR A 44 -15.31 -5.25 -15.05
C TYR A 44 -15.69 -4.74 -16.43
N PRO A 45 -15.05 -3.66 -16.92
CA PRO A 45 -15.33 -3.13 -18.24
C PRO A 45 -14.89 -4.09 -19.35
N PHE A 46 -15.81 -4.37 -20.27
CA PHE A 46 -15.55 -5.02 -21.55
C PHE A 46 -15.51 -3.95 -22.64
N ILE A 47 -14.41 -3.91 -23.38
CA ILE A 47 -14.16 -2.94 -24.45
C ILE A 47 -14.05 -3.71 -25.77
N ALA A 48 -14.93 -3.37 -26.71
CA ALA A 48 -14.84 -3.88 -28.07
C ALA A 48 -13.75 -3.09 -28.81
N ASP A 49 -12.74 -3.80 -29.29
CA ASP A 49 -11.82 -3.28 -30.29
C ASP A 49 -12.47 -3.58 -31.65
N ASP A 50 -12.96 -2.50 -32.28
CA ASP A 50 -13.84 -2.55 -33.44
C ASP A 50 -13.11 -3.09 -34.70
N ALA A 51 -13.76 -2.98 -35.86
CA ALA A 51 -13.33 -3.66 -37.08
C ALA A 51 -11.90 -3.30 -37.53
N ASP A 52 -11.34 -2.17 -37.08
CA ASP A 52 -9.98 -1.76 -37.45
C ASP A 52 -8.90 -2.23 -36.46
N LEU A 53 -9.30 -2.83 -35.32
CA LEU A 53 -8.41 -3.24 -34.23
C LEU A 53 -7.41 -2.15 -33.80
N SER A 54 -7.87 -0.89 -33.73
CA SER A 54 -7.04 0.27 -33.40
C SER A 54 -6.32 0.12 -32.05
N ILE A 55 -6.97 -0.47 -31.04
CA ILE A 55 -6.35 -0.72 -29.74
C ILE A 55 -5.29 -1.81 -29.88
N ALA A 56 -5.60 -2.94 -30.51
CA ALA A 56 -4.65 -4.03 -30.72
C ALA A 56 -3.40 -3.56 -31.47
N LYS A 57 -3.58 -2.74 -32.52
CA LYS A 57 -2.49 -2.17 -33.31
C LYS A 57 -1.62 -1.25 -32.46
N THR A 58 -2.24 -0.41 -31.64
CA THR A 58 -1.51 0.48 -30.71
C THR A 58 -0.70 -0.31 -29.68
N LEU A 59 -1.26 -1.40 -29.17
CA LEU A 59 -0.61 -2.30 -28.23
C LEU A 59 0.35 -3.31 -28.89
N LYS A 60 0.43 -3.33 -30.22
CA LYS A 60 1.18 -4.30 -31.02
C LYS A 60 0.79 -5.76 -30.73
N LEU A 61 -0.51 -6.00 -30.55
CA LEU A 61 -1.11 -7.30 -30.29
C LEU A 61 -1.92 -7.84 -31.48
N ASN A 62 -1.99 -7.12 -32.60
CA ASN A 62 -2.70 -7.61 -33.77
C ASN A 62 -1.96 -8.82 -34.39
N MET A 63 -2.70 -9.89 -34.66
CA MET A 63 -2.20 -11.08 -35.36
C MET A 63 -2.45 -10.95 -36.85
N SER A 64 -3.64 -10.47 -37.22
CA SER A 64 -4.04 -10.16 -38.59
C SER A 64 -4.87 -8.87 -38.59
N ASN A 65 -5.55 -8.55 -39.70
CA ASN A 65 -6.40 -7.37 -39.79
C ASN A 65 -7.68 -7.48 -38.95
N SER A 66 -8.06 -8.70 -38.54
CA SER A 66 -9.30 -8.98 -37.81
C SER A 66 -9.09 -9.82 -36.56
N GLU A 67 -7.84 -10.17 -36.23
CA GLU A 67 -7.53 -11.03 -35.08
C GLU A 67 -6.49 -10.39 -34.17
N MET A 68 -6.63 -10.66 -32.88
CA MET A 68 -5.77 -10.18 -31.80
C MET A 68 -5.11 -11.38 -31.09
N TRP A 69 -3.84 -11.23 -30.74
CA TRP A 69 -3.14 -12.20 -29.89
C TRP A 69 -3.73 -12.20 -28.47
N PRO A 70 -4.15 -13.36 -27.94
CA PRO A 70 -4.61 -13.45 -26.57
C PRO A 70 -3.47 -13.09 -25.63
N SER A 71 -3.65 -12.04 -24.83
CA SER A 71 -2.56 -11.46 -24.04
C SER A 71 -3.03 -11.00 -22.68
N THR A 72 -2.14 -11.05 -21.70
CA THR A 72 -2.32 -10.42 -20.39
C THR A 72 -1.30 -9.30 -20.26
N ILE A 73 -1.79 -8.09 -20.03
CA ILE A 73 -0.96 -6.88 -19.88
C ILE A 73 -1.18 -6.30 -18.48
N HIS A 74 -0.09 -5.95 -17.82
CA HIS A 74 -0.11 -5.21 -16.56
C HIS A 74 0.03 -3.71 -16.85
N VAL A 75 -0.92 -2.93 -16.34
CA VAL A 75 -0.87 -1.47 -16.36
C VAL A 75 -0.28 -0.99 -15.04
N ILE A 76 0.82 -0.22 -15.10
CA ILE A 76 1.41 0.40 -13.91
C ILE A 76 0.58 1.65 -13.57
N PRO A 77 -0.11 1.73 -12.42
CA PRO A 77 -1.02 2.82 -12.13
C PRO A 77 -0.37 4.21 -12.10
N GLU A 78 0.90 4.29 -11.67
CA GLU A 78 1.62 5.56 -11.50
C GLU A 78 2.04 6.21 -12.82
N SER A 79 2.36 5.41 -13.84
CA SER A 79 2.88 5.88 -15.14
C SER A 79 1.92 5.62 -16.29
N LEU A 80 0.89 4.81 -16.07
CA LEU A 80 0.03 4.20 -17.09
C LEU A 80 0.81 3.40 -18.15
N SER A 81 2.06 3.05 -17.86
CA SER A 81 2.87 2.24 -18.76
C SER A 81 2.38 0.80 -18.74
N MET A 82 2.35 0.18 -19.92
CA MET A 82 1.87 -1.17 -20.13
C MET A 82 3.04 -2.14 -20.28
N LEU A 83 3.03 -3.21 -19.49
CA LEU A 83 4.03 -4.28 -19.54
C LEU A 83 3.34 -5.61 -19.85
N PRO A 84 3.71 -6.31 -20.94
CA PRO A 84 3.13 -7.61 -21.23
C PRO A 84 3.58 -8.62 -20.16
N LEU A 85 2.61 -9.25 -19.49
CA LEU A 85 2.89 -10.42 -18.63
C LEU A 85 2.98 -11.68 -19.48
N SER A 86 2.11 -11.79 -20.49
CA SER A 86 2.12 -12.89 -21.44
C SER A 86 1.45 -12.49 -22.74
N ILE A 87 1.99 -13.00 -23.86
CA ILE A 87 1.39 -12.94 -25.19
C ILE A 87 1.29 -14.39 -25.65
N GLY A 88 0.07 -14.86 -25.83
CA GLY A 88 -0.24 -16.21 -26.26
C GLY A 88 0.12 -16.43 -27.72
N ARG A 89 0.44 -17.68 -28.06
CA ARG A 89 0.73 -18.12 -29.45
C ARG A 89 -0.37 -19.01 -30.03
N GLY A 90 -1.61 -18.81 -29.59
CA GLY A 90 -2.75 -19.58 -30.06
C GLY A 90 -4.00 -19.35 -29.21
N PRO A 91 -5.18 -19.73 -29.73
CA PRO A 91 -6.46 -19.56 -29.03
C PRO A 91 -6.44 -20.26 -27.67
N GLY A 92 -6.99 -19.59 -26.66
CA GLY A 92 -7.05 -20.11 -25.28
C GLY A 92 -5.76 -19.92 -24.47
N ASN A 93 -4.65 -19.49 -25.06
CA ASN A 93 -3.38 -19.30 -24.35
C ASN A 93 -3.23 -17.87 -23.80
N TYR A 94 -4.04 -17.49 -22.82
CA TYR A 94 -4.02 -16.15 -22.22
C TYR A 94 -2.89 -15.92 -21.19
N GLY A 95 -2.09 -16.95 -20.90
CA GLY A 95 -0.98 -16.83 -19.95
C GLY A 95 -1.41 -16.74 -18.48
N ILE A 96 -2.44 -17.49 -18.07
CA ILE A 96 -2.97 -17.47 -16.69
C ILE A 96 -1.90 -17.61 -15.60
N MET A 97 -0.88 -18.46 -15.83
CA MET A 97 0.22 -18.61 -14.87
C MET A 97 1.10 -17.36 -14.77
N ALA A 98 1.28 -16.63 -15.87
CA ALA A 98 2.01 -15.37 -15.87
C ALA A 98 1.20 -14.27 -15.16
N LEU A 99 -0.12 -14.25 -15.33
CA LEU A 99 -1.03 -13.38 -14.57
C LEU A 99 -0.89 -13.62 -13.07
N LEU A 100 -1.07 -14.88 -12.63
CA LEU A 100 -0.99 -15.26 -11.22
C LEU A 100 0.38 -14.92 -10.63
N LYS A 101 1.47 -15.27 -11.34
CA LYS A 101 2.83 -14.93 -10.91
C LYS A 101 3.04 -13.41 -10.81
N GLY A 102 2.47 -12.65 -11.74
CA GLY A 102 2.52 -11.19 -11.75
C GLY A 102 1.85 -10.59 -10.52
N ILE A 103 0.58 -10.95 -10.27
CA ILE A 103 -0.19 -10.47 -9.11
C ILE A 103 0.52 -10.85 -7.80
N MET A 104 0.97 -12.09 -7.68
CA MET A 104 1.71 -12.54 -6.49
C MET A 104 3.01 -11.78 -6.26
N SER A 105 3.78 -11.51 -7.32
CA SER A 105 5.03 -10.77 -7.22
C SER A 105 4.78 -9.33 -6.76
N GLU A 106 3.70 -8.72 -7.27
CA GLU A 106 3.25 -7.39 -6.84
C GLU A 106 2.82 -7.37 -5.37
N ARG A 107 2.00 -8.34 -4.95
CA ARG A 107 1.60 -8.48 -3.55
C ARG A 107 2.81 -8.64 -2.63
N ALA A 108 3.72 -9.56 -2.95
CA ALA A 108 4.95 -9.77 -2.19
C ALA A 108 5.87 -8.54 -2.16
N ARG A 109 5.86 -7.71 -3.21
CA ARG A 109 6.57 -6.43 -3.24
C ARG A 109 5.98 -5.43 -2.25
N TRP A 110 4.66 -5.28 -2.22
CA TRP A 110 3.98 -4.36 -1.30
C TRP A 110 4.03 -4.82 0.15
N GLU A 111 3.94 -6.12 0.41
CA GLU A 111 4.13 -6.67 1.76
C GLU A 111 5.54 -6.39 2.31
N ARG A 112 6.58 -6.54 1.47
CA ARG A 112 7.96 -6.18 1.86
C ARG A 112 8.07 -4.70 2.20
N LYS A 113 7.48 -3.82 1.38
CA LYS A 113 7.45 -2.38 1.67
C LYS A 113 6.72 -2.08 2.98
N ALA A 114 5.58 -2.72 3.22
CA ALA A 114 4.83 -2.58 4.46
C ALA A 114 5.64 -3.01 5.68
N PHE A 115 6.36 -4.13 5.58
CA PHE A 115 7.27 -4.57 6.63
C PHE A 115 8.37 -3.53 6.93
N HIS A 116 9.02 -2.99 5.90
CA HIS A 116 10.00 -1.92 6.08
C HIS A 116 9.38 -0.66 6.69
N ALA A 117 8.20 -0.24 6.23
CA ALA A 117 7.49 0.91 6.78
C ALA A 117 7.13 0.72 8.28
N ILE A 118 6.75 -0.49 8.69
CA ILE A 118 6.50 -0.84 10.10
C ILE A 118 7.78 -0.69 10.94
N LYS A 119 8.90 -1.23 10.44
CA LYS A 119 10.21 -1.16 11.10
C LYS A 119 10.69 0.30 11.21
N ASP A 120 10.49 1.06 10.15
CA ASP A 120 10.81 2.49 10.11
C ASP A 120 9.96 3.27 11.10
N CYS A 121 8.64 3.07 11.13
CA CYS A 121 7.75 3.69 12.11
C CYS A 121 8.19 3.40 13.54
N SER A 122 8.55 2.15 13.84
CA SER A 122 9.04 1.73 15.17
C SER A 122 10.34 2.45 15.53
N SER A 123 11.29 2.50 14.59
CA SER A 123 12.56 3.22 14.75
C SER A 123 12.35 4.73 14.95
N GLN A 124 11.39 5.33 14.23
CA GLN A 124 11.03 6.73 14.40
C GLN A 124 10.37 6.99 15.75
N VAL A 125 9.49 6.11 16.23
CA VAL A 125 8.91 6.21 17.57
C VAL A 125 10.00 6.28 18.63
N ASP A 126 11.01 5.40 18.56
CA ASP A 126 12.10 5.38 19.54
C ASP A 126 13.02 6.61 19.45
N ARG A 127 13.24 7.14 18.24
CA ARG A 127 13.99 8.40 18.05
C ARG A 127 13.20 9.60 18.60
N THR A 128 11.91 9.69 18.30
CA THR A 128 11.03 10.75 18.78
C THR A 128 10.87 10.70 20.30
N ARG A 129 10.77 9.50 20.89
CA ARG A 129 10.73 9.33 22.36
C ARG A 129 12.01 9.83 23.02
N ARG A 130 13.18 9.52 22.46
CA ARG A 130 14.47 10.05 22.96
C ARG A 130 14.53 11.57 22.88
N LYS A 131 14.02 12.17 21.80
CA LYS A 131 13.92 13.64 21.69
C LYS A 131 12.95 14.24 22.70
N MET A 132 11.77 13.64 22.87
CA MET A 132 10.79 14.07 23.86
C MET A 132 11.41 14.11 25.26
N LYS A 133 12.10 13.05 25.66
CA LYS A 133 12.82 12.98 26.94
C LYS A 133 13.84 14.11 27.07
N LYS A 134 14.66 14.35 26.04
CA LYS A 134 15.61 15.48 26.04
C LYS A 134 14.92 16.84 26.26
N TRP A 135 13.76 17.06 25.66
CA TRP A 135 13.00 18.31 25.86
C TRP A 135 12.38 18.41 27.25
N GLN A 136 11.89 17.30 27.80
CA GLN A 136 11.41 17.23 29.18
C GLN A 136 12.55 17.56 30.16
N ASP A 137 13.73 16.97 29.97
CA ASP A 137 14.91 17.24 30.79
C ASP A 137 15.31 18.73 30.74
N ILE A 138 15.28 19.35 29.57
CA ILE A 138 15.53 20.80 29.40
C ILE A 138 14.48 21.64 30.13
N MET A 139 13.21 21.27 30.03
CA MET A 139 12.10 21.99 30.68
C MET A 139 12.21 21.95 32.21
N VAL A 140 12.55 20.78 32.77
CA VAL A 140 12.80 20.60 34.21
C VAL A 140 14.02 21.40 34.65
N PHE A 141 15.14 21.31 33.92
CA PHE A 141 16.36 22.05 34.23
C PHE A 141 16.14 23.57 34.28
N ARG A 142 15.29 24.10 33.39
CA ARG A 142 14.99 25.54 33.30
C ARG A 142 13.94 26.02 34.31
N GLN A 143 13.40 25.15 35.16
CA GLN A 143 12.34 25.48 36.12
C GLN A 143 11.19 26.30 35.50
N ILE A 144 10.83 25.98 34.26
CA ILE A 144 9.82 26.75 33.55
C ILE A 144 8.47 26.46 34.21
N SER A 145 7.99 27.40 35.03
CA SER A 145 6.66 27.34 35.64
C SER A 145 5.57 27.29 34.55
N ASN A 146 4.53 26.50 34.84
CA ASN A 146 3.36 26.29 34.00
C ASN A 146 2.18 27.20 34.38
N ASP A 147 2.35 28.13 35.31
CA ASP A 147 1.23 28.76 36.03
C ASP A 147 0.32 29.66 35.17
N ASN A 148 0.66 29.91 33.90
CA ASN A 148 -0.16 30.69 32.95
C ASN A 148 -0.24 30.07 31.53
N LYS A 149 -0.02 28.75 31.40
CA LYS A 149 0.02 28.09 30.08
C LYS A 149 -1.22 27.26 29.83
N LEU A 150 -1.55 27.14 28.54
CA LEU A 150 -2.52 26.16 28.07
C LEU A 150 -2.13 24.76 28.59
N PRO A 151 -3.05 24.01 29.24
CA PRO A 151 -2.79 22.65 29.68
C PRO A 151 -2.31 21.76 28.52
N SER A 152 -1.38 20.84 28.82
CA SER A 152 -0.78 19.92 27.84
C SER A 152 -1.83 19.09 27.12
N GLU A 153 -2.92 18.75 27.80
CA GLU A 153 -4.00 17.90 27.32
C GLU A 153 -4.79 18.62 26.21
N ILE A 154 -5.04 19.92 26.38
CA ILE A 154 -5.71 20.74 25.36
C ILE A 154 -4.80 20.90 24.14
N LEU A 155 -3.51 21.14 24.37
CA LEU A 155 -2.55 21.24 23.29
C LEU A 155 -2.43 19.92 22.50
N TYR A 156 -2.44 18.79 23.21
CA TYR A 156 -2.44 17.45 22.60
C TYR A 156 -3.69 17.27 21.74
N ALA A 157 -4.87 17.56 22.26
CA ALA A 157 -6.12 17.44 21.52
C ALA A 157 -6.13 18.32 20.25
N ILE A 158 -5.67 19.57 20.34
CA ILE A 158 -5.56 20.46 19.17
C ILE A 158 -4.62 19.87 18.11
N MET A 159 -3.45 19.40 18.53
CA MET A 159 -2.46 18.84 17.60
C MET A 159 -2.87 17.48 17.03
N GLU A 160 -3.61 16.66 17.80
CA GLU A 160 -4.12 15.37 17.35
C GLU A 160 -5.15 15.50 16.23
N LEU A 161 -5.97 16.58 16.27
CA LEU A 161 -6.93 16.92 15.22
C LEU A 161 -6.27 17.32 13.89
N LEU A 162 -4.97 17.65 13.90
CA LEU A 162 -4.26 17.93 12.65
C LEU A 162 -4.13 16.65 11.83
N PRO A 163 -4.53 16.64 10.55
CA PRO A 163 -4.54 15.40 9.76
C PRO A 163 -3.12 14.86 9.53
N ASP A 164 -2.17 15.73 9.12
CA ASP A 164 -0.81 15.34 8.75
C ASP A 164 0.20 15.62 9.88
N ILE A 165 1.14 14.68 10.07
CA ILE A 165 2.34 14.85 10.90
C ILE A 165 3.12 16.11 10.53
N ARG A 166 3.12 16.51 9.24
CA ARG A 166 3.73 17.76 8.78
C ARG A 166 3.23 18.97 9.55
N ASP A 167 1.92 19.08 9.77
CA ASP A 167 1.33 20.25 10.40
C ASP A 167 1.61 20.25 11.91
N VAL A 168 1.61 19.06 12.54
CA VAL A 168 2.07 18.88 13.93
C VAL A 168 3.51 19.35 14.08
N ILE A 169 4.38 18.99 13.14
CA ILE A 169 5.80 19.38 13.16
C ILE A 169 5.97 20.91 13.01
N LYS A 170 5.13 21.61 12.23
CA LYS A 170 5.23 23.07 12.09
C LYS A 170 4.94 23.81 13.40
N MET A 171 4.05 23.28 14.25
CA MET A 171 3.70 23.90 15.52
C MET A 171 4.81 23.85 16.56
N ARG A 172 5.91 23.12 16.31
CA ARG A 172 7.00 22.90 17.28
C ARG A 172 7.77 24.17 17.67
N GLU A 173 7.77 25.21 16.84
CA GLU A 173 8.66 26.37 17.00
C GLU A 173 8.13 27.38 18.04
N VAL A 174 6.97 27.09 18.64
CA VAL A 174 6.29 28.00 19.56
C VAL A 174 6.88 27.93 20.98
N SER A 175 7.12 26.72 21.52
CA SER A 175 7.66 26.56 22.88
C SER A 175 8.17 25.14 23.17
N LEU A 176 8.83 24.95 24.31
CA LEU A 176 9.22 23.62 24.79
C LEU A 176 8.02 22.68 25.02
N LEU A 177 6.91 23.21 25.55
CA LEU A 177 5.68 22.43 25.75
C LEU A 177 5.13 21.96 24.40
N PHE A 178 5.10 22.82 23.39
CA PHE A 178 4.71 22.45 22.02
C PHE A 178 5.64 21.40 21.41
N ASN A 179 6.95 21.45 21.68
CA ASN A 179 7.88 20.42 21.22
C ASN A 179 7.59 19.05 21.86
N ILE A 180 7.30 19.02 23.16
CA ILE A 180 6.99 17.78 23.89
C ILE A 180 5.67 17.20 23.37
N THR A 181 4.62 18.02 23.30
CA THR A 181 3.30 17.59 22.81
C THR A 181 3.33 17.16 21.34
N ALA A 182 4.07 17.87 20.48
CA ALA A 182 4.27 17.45 19.10
C ALA A 182 4.96 16.08 19.01
N CYS A 183 5.96 15.81 19.85
CA CYS A 183 6.59 14.49 19.91
C CYS A 183 5.57 13.39 20.29
N GLU A 184 4.71 13.66 21.26
CA GLU A 184 3.70 12.72 21.73
C GLU A 184 2.67 12.39 20.64
N VAL A 185 2.12 13.41 19.98
CA VAL A 185 1.18 13.24 18.86
C VAL A 185 1.84 12.50 17.70
N VAL A 186 3.08 12.83 17.35
CA VAL A 186 3.83 12.11 16.30
C VAL A 186 4.01 10.63 16.67
N ILE A 187 4.37 10.32 17.92
CA ILE A 187 4.47 8.92 18.39
C ILE A 187 3.12 8.22 18.26
N SER A 188 2.02 8.87 18.65
CA SER A 188 0.67 8.32 18.55
C SER A 188 0.31 7.98 17.10
N LYS A 189 0.51 8.93 16.17
CA LYS A 189 0.23 8.74 14.74
C LYS A 189 1.10 7.64 14.11
N LEU A 190 2.41 7.61 14.40
CA LEU A 190 3.29 6.55 13.91
C LEU A 190 2.89 5.16 14.43
N ARG A 191 2.48 5.05 15.70
CA ARG A 191 1.95 3.80 16.27
C ARG A 191 0.64 3.41 15.63
N HIS A 192 -0.23 4.36 15.28
CA HIS A 192 -1.46 4.10 14.56
C HIS A 192 -1.17 3.50 13.18
N HIS A 193 -0.35 4.16 12.35
CA HIS A 193 0.06 3.62 11.04
C HIS A 193 0.70 2.24 11.16
N SER A 194 1.60 2.04 12.14
CA SER A 194 2.23 0.74 12.36
C SER A 194 1.22 -0.35 12.74
N ARG A 195 0.19 -0.04 13.54
CA ARG A 195 -0.88 -0.99 13.90
C ARG A 195 -1.74 -1.34 12.70
N VAL A 196 -2.18 -0.35 11.93
CA VAL A 196 -2.99 -0.56 10.71
C VAL A 196 -2.23 -1.43 9.72
N LEU A 197 -0.96 -1.10 9.44
CA LEU A 197 -0.12 -1.90 8.55
C LEU A 197 0.11 -3.34 9.06
N LYS A 198 0.32 -3.53 10.37
CA LYS A 198 0.49 -4.87 10.96
C LYS A 198 -0.76 -5.73 10.83
N ALA A 199 -1.95 -5.13 10.88
CA ALA A 199 -3.20 -5.86 10.65
C ALA A 199 -3.38 -6.27 9.18
N SER A 200 -2.83 -5.48 8.25
CA SER A 200 -2.97 -5.66 6.81
C SER A 200 -1.93 -6.59 6.18
N VAL A 201 -0.91 -7.03 6.93
CA VAL A 201 0.21 -7.84 6.44
C VAL A 201 0.22 -9.17 7.19
N PRO A 202 0.45 -10.31 6.53
CA PRO A 202 0.56 -11.60 7.19
C PRO A 202 1.67 -11.57 8.26
N PRO A 203 1.51 -12.22 9.42
CA PRO A 203 2.53 -12.27 10.45
C PRO A 203 3.78 -12.97 9.90
N ARG A 204 4.89 -12.22 9.79
CA ARG A 204 6.18 -12.72 9.33
C ARG A 204 7.20 -12.74 10.47
N GLU A 205 7.96 -13.82 10.57
CA GLU A 205 9.29 -13.79 11.19
C GLU A 205 10.27 -13.12 10.21
N GLU A 206 11.30 -12.45 10.73
CA GLU A 206 12.18 -11.47 10.06
C GLU A 206 13.01 -11.96 8.84
N THR A 207 12.70 -13.10 8.23
CA THR A 207 13.50 -13.70 7.16
C THR A 207 13.09 -13.25 5.75
N GLU A 208 14.10 -12.89 4.94
CA GLU A 208 13.97 -12.72 3.49
C GLU A 208 13.55 -14.05 2.87
N LEU A 209 12.37 -14.08 2.27
CA LEU A 209 11.78 -15.30 1.75
C LEU A 209 11.29 -15.14 0.32
N ASP A 210 11.55 -16.17 -0.47
CA ASP A 210 11.09 -16.36 -1.85
C ASP A 210 9.55 -16.30 -1.94
N VAL A 211 9.04 -15.99 -3.13
CA VAL A 211 7.61 -15.92 -3.47
C VAL A 211 6.88 -17.22 -3.11
N GLN A 212 7.55 -18.37 -3.27
CA GLN A 212 7.03 -19.69 -2.89
C GLN A 212 6.85 -19.85 -1.37
N GLU A 213 7.74 -19.26 -0.58
CA GLU A 213 7.66 -19.33 0.88
C GLU A 213 6.66 -18.30 1.44
N SER A 214 6.51 -17.14 0.78
CA SER A 214 5.40 -16.22 1.07
C SER A 214 4.06 -16.94 0.93
N LEU A 215 3.84 -17.71 -0.16
CA LEU A 215 2.65 -18.55 -0.32
C LEU A 215 2.49 -19.58 0.81
N ARG A 216 3.56 -20.24 1.23
CA ARG A 216 3.52 -21.22 2.32
C ARG A 216 3.18 -20.61 3.67
N GLN A 217 3.57 -19.36 3.91
CA GLN A 217 3.20 -18.64 5.12
C GLN A 217 1.72 -18.27 5.14
N TRP A 218 1.13 -17.96 3.99
CA TRP A 218 -0.33 -17.83 3.83
C TRP A 218 -1.09 -19.14 4.07
N ARG A 219 -0.42 -20.30 3.92
CA ARG A 219 -0.99 -21.61 4.25
C ARG A 219 -0.95 -21.95 5.73
N LYS A 220 -0.15 -21.25 6.54
CA LYS A 220 -0.21 -21.44 7.98
C LYS A 220 -1.58 -20.92 8.41
N PRO A 221 -2.38 -21.72 9.14
CA PRO A 221 -3.57 -21.20 9.77
C PRO A 221 -3.10 -20.13 10.76
N THR A 222 -3.12 -18.88 10.30
CA THR A 222 -3.33 -17.80 11.25
C THR A 222 -4.67 -18.12 11.91
N PRO A 223 -4.87 -17.78 13.19
CA PRO A 223 -6.22 -17.73 13.74
C PRO A 223 -6.95 -16.63 12.98
N ILE A 224 -7.38 -16.96 11.76
CA ILE A 224 -8.16 -16.13 10.86
C ILE A 224 -9.54 -16.19 11.48
N ALA A 225 -9.96 -15.05 12.04
CA ALA A 225 -11.37 -14.76 12.20
C ALA A 225 -12.06 -15.19 10.91
N HIS A 226 -13.10 -16.00 11.01
CA HIS A 226 -13.69 -16.81 9.95
C HIS A 226 -14.24 -16.04 8.70
N ASP A 227 -13.90 -14.77 8.51
CA ASP A 227 -14.39 -13.92 7.42
C ASP A 227 -13.25 -13.16 6.73
N ALA A 228 -13.00 -13.51 5.47
CA ALA A 228 -12.80 -12.68 4.26
C ALA A 228 -12.12 -11.27 4.26
N ASP A 229 -11.54 -10.75 5.35
CA ASP A 229 -11.08 -9.35 5.43
C ASP A 229 -9.58 -9.16 5.16
N LEU A 230 -9.09 -9.72 4.05
CA LEU A 230 -7.80 -9.27 3.53
C LEU A 230 -7.97 -7.92 2.83
N PRO A 231 -7.30 -6.85 3.30
CA PRO A 231 -7.32 -5.59 2.59
C PRO A 231 -6.70 -5.80 1.21
N GLY A 232 -7.42 -5.34 0.18
CA GLY A 232 -6.94 -5.37 -1.19
C GLY A 232 -5.66 -4.56 -1.35
N LEU A 233 -4.87 -4.88 -2.38
CA LEU A 233 -3.59 -4.23 -2.65
C LEU A 233 -3.65 -2.70 -2.67
N GLY A 234 -4.80 -2.12 -3.08
CA GLY A 234 -5.05 -0.68 -3.04
C GLY A 234 -4.95 -0.09 -1.63
N VAL A 235 -5.66 -0.68 -0.66
CA VAL A 235 -5.64 -0.24 0.75
C VAL A 235 -4.24 -0.41 1.33
N LEU A 236 -3.60 -1.56 1.09
CA LEU A 236 -2.22 -1.80 1.56
C LEU A 236 -1.25 -0.75 0.98
N ARG A 237 -1.35 -0.45 -0.31
CA ARG A 237 -0.52 0.55 -0.98
C ARG A 237 -0.67 1.94 -0.36
N GLU A 238 -1.90 2.40 -0.15
CA GLU A 238 -2.18 3.72 0.44
C GLU A 238 -1.59 3.85 1.84
N GLU A 239 -1.80 2.83 2.68
CA GLU A 239 -1.26 2.81 4.05
C GLU A 239 0.27 2.79 4.07
N VAL A 240 0.90 2.01 3.18
CA VAL A 240 2.37 1.97 3.06
C VAL A 240 2.90 3.33 2.66
N GLN A 241 2.32 3.96 1.64
CA GLN A 241 2.74 5.28 1.19
C GLN A 241 2.55 6.34 2.27
N SER A 242 1.45 6.28 3.02
CA SER A 242 1.17 7.19 4.14
C SER A 242 2.23 7.05 5.24
N ALA A 243 2.58 5.82 5.61
CA ALA A 243 3.61 5.53 6.60
C ALA A 243 5.02 5.94 6.13
N GLU A 244 5.39 5.70 4.87
CA GLU A 244 6.67 6.13 4.29
C GLU A 244 6.81 7.66 4.30
N ARG A 245 5.77 8.39 3.87
CA ARG A 245 5.73 9.86 3.90
C ARG A 245 5.91 10.37 5.33
N SER A 246 5.16 9.80 6.27
CA SER A 246 5.25 10.10 7.70
C SER A 246 6.65 9.88 8.25
N SER A 247 7.26 8.72 7.96
CA SER A 247 8.63 8.39 8.37
C SER A 247 9.66 9.36 7.79
N LEU A 248 9.53 9.73 6.51
CA LEU A 248 10.41 10.68 5.85
C LEU A 248 10.35 12.07 6.49
N LEU A 249 9.13 12.57 6.74
CA LEU A 249 8.91 13.87 7.39
C LEU A 249 9.52 13.88 8.80
N VAL A 250 9.34 12.81 9.57
CA VAL A 250 9.93 12.67 10.90
C VAL A 250 11.45 12.62 10.82
N ASN A 251 12.04 11.90 9.85
CA ASN A 251 13.48 11.90 9.64
C ASN A 251 14.03 13.29 9.29
N GLN A 252 13.36 14.03 8.41
CA GLN A 252 13.73 15.40 8.05
C GLN A 252 13.62 16.33 9.27
N TRP A 253 12.55 16.19 10.06
CA TRP A 253 12.41 16.90 11.33
C TRP A 253 13.55 16.56 12.31
N ILE A 254 13.88 15.28 12.44
CA ILE A 254 14.94 14.84 13.33
C ILE A 254 16.28 15.48 12.95
N LYS A 255 16.58 15.58 11.65
CA LYS A 255 17.81 16.19 11.11
C LYS A 255 17.82 17.71 11.19
N SER A 256 16.68 18.37 10.96
CA SER A 256 16.57 19.84 10.94
C SER A 256 16.52 20.47 12.33
N ALA A 257 16.01 19.75 13.33
CA ALA A 257 15.97 20.24 14.70
C ALA A 257 17.37 20.22 15.33
N ARG A 258 18.16 21.26 15.04
CA ARG A 258 19.17 21.74 15.99
C ARG A 258 18.41 22.33 17.19
N PRO A 259 18.84 22.09 18.44
CA PRO A 259 18.32 22.88 19.55
C PRO A 259 18.75 24.33 19.30
N THR A 260 17.89 25.12 18.66
CA THR A 260 18.13 26.55 18.53
C THR A 260 17.97 27.12 19.93
N LEU A 261 19.12 27.36 20.57
CA LEU A 261 19.27 28.16 21.76
C LEU A 261 18.96 29.61 21.37
N THR A 262 17.70 29.95 21.22
CA THR A 262 17.31 31.35 21.29
C THR A 262 17.06 31.63 22.77
N ILE A 263 18.01 32.36 23.36
CA ILE A 263 17.94 32.94 24.72
C ILE A 263 16.84 34.01 24.71
#